data_AF-A0A441HLM0-F1
#
_entry.id   AF-A0A441HLM0-F1
#
_cell.length_a   1.000
_cell.length_b   1.000
_cell.length_c   1.000
_cell.angle_alpha   90.00
_cell.angle_beta   90.00
_cell.angle_gamma   90.00
#
_symmetry.space_group_name_H-M   'P 1'
#
loop_
_entity.id
_entity.type
_entity.pdbx_description
1 polymer ?
#
loop_
_entity_poly.entity_id
_entity_poly.type
_entity_poly.pdbx_seq_one_letter_code
_entity_poly.pdbx_strand_id
1 'polypeptide(L)'
;MTAPLAAFPPVLAELSPIWTILADLNPRQVEFIARYYGNGRNAADAARHAGYASDGPLAKNGGYALLHRRPKVAAAVRRIDRLLANRFQAAFIRSMAGDCRAAALAKTVMDEVYPLLPRDKQSSTVK
;
A
#
# COMPACT_ATOMS: atom_id res chain seq x y z
N MET A 1 21.75 -6.72 15.95
CA MET A 1 21.51 -7.07 14.54
C MET A 1 20.17 -6.49 14.13
N THR A 2 20.15 -5.44 13.32
CA THR A 2 18.94 -4.81 12.79
C THR A 2 18.46 -5.63 11.60
N ALA A 3 17.23 -6.16 11.63
CA ALA A 3 16.67 -6.87 10.48
C ALA A 3 16.63 -5.93 9.26
N PRO A 4 16.95 -6.42 8.04
CA PRO A 4 16.83 -5.62 6.84
C PRO A 4 15.37 -5.18 6.66
N LEU A 5 15.17 -3.91 6.32
CA LEU A 5 13.84 -3.37 6.00
C LEU A 5 13.22 -4.21 4.87
N ALA A 6 11.94 -4.54 5.00
CA ALA A 6 11.20 -5.21 3.96
C ALA A 6 11.26 -4.40 2.66
N ALA A 7 11.52 -5.10 1.55
CA ALA A 7 11.41 -4.48 0.24
C ALA A 7 9.96 -4.04 0.02
N PHE A 8 9.78 -2.78 -0.39
CA PHE A 8 8.48 -2.31 -0.86
C PHE A 8 8.09 -3.07 -2.13
N PRO A 9 6.79 -3.30 -2.36
CA PRO A 9 6.30 -3.76 -3.66
C PRO A 9 6.89 -2.88 -4.78
N PRO A 10 7.37 -3.46 -5.90
CA PRO A 10 8.01 -2.69 -6.98
C PRO A 10 7.13 -1.52 -7.46
N VAL A 11 5.82 -1.78 -7.62
CA VAL A 11 4.81 -0.78 -8.01
C VAL A 11 4.71 0.42 -7.07
N LEU A 12 5.11 0.27 -5.79
CA LEU A 12 5.20 1.34 -4.81
C LEU A 12 6.58 1.97 -4.77
N ALA A 13 7.65 1.18 -4.87
CA ALA A 13 9.03 1.66 -4.86
C ALA A 13 9.34 2.60 -6.03
N GLU A 14 8.69 2.38 -7.18
CA GLU A 14 8.80 3.22 -8.38
C GLU A 14 8.00 4.53 -8.28
N LEU A 15 7.16 4.71 -7.27
CA LEU A 15 6.47 5.98 -7.04
C LEU A 15 7.47 6.97 -6.44
N SER A 16 8.01 7.87 -7.27
CA SER A 16 8.86 8.98 -6.82
C SER A 16 8.37 9.69 -5.54
N PRO A 17 7.07 10.00 -5.35
CA PRO A 17 6.61 10.66 -4.11
C PRO A 17 6.60 9.77 -2.86
N ILE A 18 6.82 8.45 -2.97
CA ILE A 18 6.74 7.55 -1.81
C ILE A 18 7.82 7.86 -0.79
N TRP A 19 9.04 8.17 -1.23
CA TRP A 19 10.16 8.46 -0.34
C TRP A 19 9.93 9.74 0.48
N THR A 20 9.27 10.74 -0.11
CA THR A 20 8.85 11.95 0.61
C THR A 20 7.76 11.66 1.65
N ILE A 21 6.83 10.75 1.35
CA ILE A 21 5.80 10.34 2.32
C ILE A 21 6.41 9.59 3.50
N LEU A 22 7.45 8.79 3.25
CA LEU A 22 8.11 7.96 4.26
C LEU A 22 9.15 8.72 5.09
N ALA A 23 9.68 9.84 4.61
CA ALA A 23 10.73 10.61 5.29
C ALA A 23 10.36 11.06 6.71
N ASP A 24 9.08 11.32 6.98
CA ASP A 24 8.59 11.77 8.29
C ASP A 24 8.33 10.62 9.29
N LEU A 25 8.58 9.38 8.88
CA LEU A 25 8.30 8.16 9.64
C LEU A 25 9.56 7.56 10.21
N ASN A 26 9.44 6.93 11.38
CA ASN A 26 10.54 6.17 11.95
C ASN A 26 10.72 4.82 11.22
N PRO A 27 11.89 4.16 11.34
CA PRO A 27 12.16 2.90 10.61
C PRO A 27 11.13 1.78 10.84
N ARG A 28 10.57 1.68 12.06
CA ARG A 28 9.53 0.67 12.35
C ARG A 28 8.21 0.98 11.67
N GLN A 29 7.85 2.26 11.54
CA GLN A 29 6.67 2.69 10.80
C GLN A 29 6.83 2.46 9.31
N VAL A 30 8.02 2.69 8.76
CA VAL A 30 8.36 2.36 7.37
C VAL A 30 8.25 0.86 7.14
N GLU A 31 8.82 0.03 8.02
CA GLU A 31 8.69 -1.44 7.98
C GLU A 31 7.23 -1.89 8.00
N PHE A 32 6.42 -1.31 8.90
CA PHE A 32 4.99 -1.60 8.98
C PHE A 32 4.29 -1.32 7.65
N ILE A 33 4.54 -0.15 7.03
CA ILE A 33 3.90 0.23 5.77
C ILE A 33 4.37 -0.69 4.63
N ALA A 34 5.68 -0.97 4.54
CA ALA A 34 6.23 -1.87 3.53
C ALA A 34 5.58 -3.26 3.60
N ARG A 35 5.53 -3.83 4.81
CA ARG A 35 4.87 -5.12 5.07
C ARG A 35 3.37 -5.07 4.79
N TYR A 36 2.70 -4.00 5.23
CA TYR A 36 1.26 -3.82 5.03
C TYR A 36 0.89 -3.86 3.56
N TYR A 37 1.62 -3.18 2.67
CA TYR A 37 1.34 -3.28 1.25
C TYR A 37 1.92 -4.57 0.62
N GLY A 38 3.06 -5.07 1.10
CA GLY A 38 3.67 -6.31 0.61
C GLY A 38 2.88 -7.58 0.91
N ASN A 39 2.05 -7.58 1.95
CA ASN A 39 1.24 -8.73 2.37
C ASN A 39 -0.26 -8.59 2.08
N GLY A 40 -0.64 -7.74 1.11
CA GLY A 40 -2.04 -7.58 0.70
C GLY A 40 -2.91 -6.85 1.74
N ARG A 41 -2.34 -5.87 2.43
CA ARG A 41 -3.02 -5.00 3.42
C ARG A 41 -3.41 -5.74 4.70
N ASN A 42 -2.59 -6.70 5.14
CA ASN A 42 -2.77 -7.39 6.41
C ASN A 42 -2.04 -6.64 7.55
N ALA A 43 -2.79 -5.79 8.25
CA ALA A 43 -2.28 -4.93 9.32
C ALA A 43 -1.74 -5.72 10.53
N ALA A 44 -2.32 -6.88 10.83
CA ALA A 44 -1.90 -7.68 11.99
C ALA A 44 -0.51 -8.29 11.75
N ASP A 45 -0.33 -8.91 10.59
CA ASP A 45 0.95 -9.50 10.21
C ASP A 45 2.03 -8.42 10.02
N ALA A 46 1.67 -7.26 9.42
CA ALA A 46 2.58 -6.14 9.28
C ALA A 46 3.05 -5.58 10.65
N ALA A 47 2.14 -5.47 11.63
CA ALA A 47 2.47 -5.00 12.97
C ALA A 47 3.40 -5.98 13.71
N ARG A 48 3.20 -7.29 13.48
CA ARG A 48 4.07 -8.34 14.01
C ARG A 48 5.48 -8.23 13.45
N HIS A 49 5.61 -8.16 12.12
CA HIS A 49 6.92 -8.04 11.47
C HIS A 49 7.66 -6.75 11.83
N ALA A 50 6.93 -5.64 12.02
CA ALA A 50 7.51 -4.37 12.45
C ALA A 50 7.85 -4.31 13.96
N GLY A 51 7.60 -5.38 14.72
CA GLY A 51 7.95 -5.48 16.14
C GLY A 51 7.05 -4.67 17.07
N TYR A 52 5.81 -4.37 16.66
CA TYR A 52 4.82 -3.68 17.50
C TYR A 52 3.97 -4.63 18.34
N ALA A 53 3.92 -5.92 17.99
CA ALA A 53 3.14 -6.92 18.71
C ALA A 53 3.68 -8.33 18.48
N SER A 54 3.49 -9.20 19.47
CA SER A 54 3.62 -10.65 19.35
C SER A 54 2.34 -11.28 18.77
N ASP A 55 2.41 -12.55 18.34
CA ASP A 55 1.32 -13.28 17.69
C ASP A 55 -0.02 -13.22 18.44
N GLY A 56 -1.12 -13.41 17.72
CA GLY A 56 -2.47 -13.49 18.29
C GLY A 56 -3.23 -12.15 18.35
N PRO A 57 -4.15 -11.96 19.33
CA PRO A 57 -5.02 -10.78 19.42
C PRO A 57 -4.28 -9.45 19.51
N LEU A 58 -3.07 -9.45 20.10
CA LEU A 58 -2.21 -8.28 20.24
C LEU A 58 -1.75 -7.73 18.89
N ALA A 59 -1.48 -8.60 17.91
CA ALA A 59 -1.12 -8.20 16.55
C ALA A 59 -2.26 -7.49 15.82
N LYS A 60 -3.49 -8.00 15.95
CA LYS A 60 -4.69 -7.35 15.37
C LYS A 60 -4.92 -5.96 15.97
N ASN A 61 -4.86 -5.85 17.30
CA ASN A 61 -5.04 -4.58 18.00
C ASN A 61 -3.90 -3.59 17.69
N GLY A 62 -2.66 -4.08 17.58
CA GLY A 62 -1.49 -3.28 17.22
C GLY A 62 -1.59 -2.72 15.80
N GLY A 63 -1.95 -3.56 14.82
CA GLY A 63 -2.18 -3.13 13.44
C GLY A 63 -3.30 -2.10 13.33
N TYR A 64 -4.43 -2.33 14.01
CA TYR A 64 -5.52 -1.37 14.06
C TYR A 64 -5.10 -0.04 14.71
N ALA A 65 -4.36 -0.09 15.82
CA ALA A 65 -3.87 1.12 16.49
C ALA A 65 -2.91 1.93 15.60
N LEU A 66 -2.08 1.27 14.80
CA LEU A 66 -1.20 1.94 13.83
C LEU A 66 -2.00 2.65 12.73
N LEU A 67 -3.06 2.04 12.22
CA LEU A 67 -3.88 2.63 11.15
C LEU A 67 -4.86 3.71 11.64
N HIS A 68 -5.32 3.63 12.89
CA HIS A 68 -6.40 4.51 13.39
C HIS A 68 -5.98 5.45 14.52
N ARG A 69 -4.96 5.11 15.30
CA ARG A 69 -4.53 5.88 16.49
C ARG A 69 -3.16 6.53 16.33
N ARG A 70 -2.43 6.25 15.25
CA ARG A 70 -1.13 6.89 14.94
C ARG A 70 -1.28 7.84 13.75
N PRO A 71 -1.40 9.16 13.98
CA PRO A 71 -1.78 10.11 12.92
C PRO A 71 -0.78 10.16 11.76
N LYS A 72 0.53 10.05 12.03
CA LYS A 72 1.56 10.02 10.98
C LYS A 72 1.44 8.80 10.06
N VAL A 73 1.23 7.60 10.64
CA VAL A 73 1.07 6.35 9.88
C VAL A 73 -0.24 6.39 9.08
N ALA A 74 -1.34 6.79 9.72
CA ALA A 74 -2.63 6.93 9.06
C ALA A 74 -2.57 7.93 7.89
N ALA A 75 -1.89 9.07 8.07
CA ALA A 75 -1.71 10.07 7.02
C ALA A 75 -0.86 9.52 5.85
N ALA A 76 0.22 8.80 6.15
CA ALA A 76 1.06 8.18 5.13
C ALA A 76 0.29 7.14 4.30
N VAL A 77 -0.43 6.23 4.95
CA VAL A 77 -1.28 5.22 4.29
C VAL A 77 -2.33 5.90 3.39
N ARG A 78 -3.02 6.94 3.89
CA ARG A 78 -3.98 7.69 3.08
C ARG A 78 -3.36 8.35 1.85
N ARG A 79 -2.14 8.90 1.98
CA ARG A 79 -1.42 9.50 0.84
C ARG A 79 -1.02 8.44 -0.19
N ILE A 80 -0.51 7.30 0.25
CA ILE A 80 -0.16 6.17 -0.62
C ILE A 80 -1.41 5.64 -1.33
N ASP A 81 -2.52 5.44 -0.60
CA ASP A 81 -3.79 4.98 -1.17
C ASP A 81 -4.33 5.95 -2.26
N ARG A 82 -4.12 7.26 -2.10
CA ARG A 82 -4.49 8.25 -3.14
C ARG A 82 -3.59 8.12 -4.38
N LEU A 83 -2.29 7.93 -4.20
CA LEU A 83 -1.36 7.73 -5.32
C LEU A 83 -1.71 6.46 -6.10
N LEU A 84 -1.98 5.36 -5.41
CA LEU A 84 -2.43 4.11 -6.02
C LEU A 84 -3.74 4.29 -6.79
N ALA A 85 -4.74 4.94 -6.17
CA ALA A 85 -6.01 5.20 -6.84
C ALA A 85 -5.85 6.07 -8.10
N ASN A 86 -5.04 7.13 -8.04
CA ASN A 86 -4.77 7.99 -9.20
C ASN A 86 -4.06 7.22 -10.31
N ARG A 87 -3.08 6.37 -9.96
CA ARG A 87 -2.36 5.52 -10.94
C ARG A 87 -3.30 4.51 -11.59
N PHE A 88 -4.17 3.88 -10.80
CA PHE A 88 -5.20 2.97 -11.31
C PHE A 88 -6.17 3.68 -12.26
N GLN A 89 -6.70 4.84 -11.87
CA GLN A 89 -7.63 5.62 -12.68
C GLN A 89 -6.98 6.09 -14.00
N ALA A 90 -5.72 6.54 -13.95
CA ALA A 90 -4.99 6.94 -15.15
C ALA A 90 -4.75 5.76 -16.10
N ALA A 91 -4.41 4.58 -15.56
CA ALA A 91 -4.28 3.36 -16.35
C ALA A 91 -5.63 2.96 -16.97
N PHE A 92 -6.70 2.97 -16.18
CA PHE A 92 -8.05 2.68 -16.67
C PHE A 92 -8.46 3.60 -17.83
N ILE A 93 -8.28 4.91 -17.71
CA ILE A 93 -8.58 5.86 -18.79
C ILE A 93 -7.76 5.54 -20.05
N ARG A 94 -6.47 5.24 -19.91
CA ARG A 94 -5.61 4.85 -21.04
C ARG A 94 -6.06 3.55 -21.71
N SER A 95 -6.58 2.59 -20.93
CA SER A 95 -7.11 1.34 -21.48
C SER A 95 -8.33 1.55 -22.37
N MET A 96 -9.11 2.60 -22.09
CA MET A 96 -10.32 2.96 -22.83
C MET A 96 -10.03 3.82 -24.07
N ALA A 97 -8.80 4.31 -24.26
CA ALA A 97 -8.45 5.27 -25.31
C ALA A 97 -8.28 4.67 -26.71
N GLY A 98 -8.49 3.35 -26.89
CA GLY A 98 -8.54 2.69 -28.20
C GLY A 98 -7.20 2.28 -28.82
N ASP A 99 -6.06 2.57 -28.18
CA ASP A 99 -4.74 2.05 -28.59
C ASP A 99 -4.46 0.71 -27.89
N CYS A 100 -4.35 -0.38 -28.65
CA CYS A 100 -4.11 -1.72 -28.14
C CYS A 100 -2.82 -1.86 -27.32
N ARG A 101 -1.74 -1.15 -27.70
CA ARG A 101 -0.47 -1.19 -26.94
C ARG A 101 -0.59 -0.42 -25.65
N ALA A 102 -1.22 0.75 -25.69
CA ALA A 102 -1.49 1.54 -24.49
C ALA A 102 -2.43 0.79 -23.53
N ALA A 103 -3.41 0.05 -24.06
CA ALA A 103 -4.33 -0.77 -23.28
C ALA A 103 -3.65 -1.98 -22.63
N ALA A 104 -2.72 -2.65 -23.31
CA ALA A 104 -1.93 -3.73 -22.72
C ALA A 104 -1.08 -3.24 -21.54
N LEU A 105 -0.37 -2.11 -21.72
CA LEU A 105 0.42 -1.50 -20.64
C LEU A 105 -0.45 -1.03 -19.47
N ALA A 106 -1.61 -0.42 -19.77
CA ALA A 106 -2.57 -0.01 -18.77
C ALA A 106 -3.09 -1.21 -17.96
N LYS A 107 -3.38 -2.33 -18.62
CA LYS A 107 -3.83 -3.55 -17.97
C LYS A 107 -2.77 -4.10 -17.00
N THR A 108 -1.50 -4.14 -17.39
CA THR A 108 -0.40 -4.54 -16.48
C THR A 108 -0.36 -3.67 -15.23
N VAL A 109 -0.45 -2.34 -15.38
CA VAL A 109 -0.46 -1.42 -14.25
C VAL A 109 -1.70 -1.64 -13.35
N MET A 110 -2.86 -1.87 -13.96
CA MET A 110 -4.08 -2.16 -13.21
C MET A 110 -3.97 -3.49 -12.43
N ASP A 111 -3.45 -4.55 -13.05
CA ASP A 111 -3.27 -5.87 -12.44
C ASP A 111 -2.32 -5.80 -11.22
N GLU A 112 -1.29 -4.96 -11.27
CA GLU A 112 -0.37 -4.72 -10.14
C GLU A 112 -0.96 -3.84 -9.03
N VAL A 113 -1.72 -2.80 -9.38
CA VAL A 113 -2.22 -1.81 -8.41
C VAL A 113 -3.51 -2.28 -7.73
N TYR A 114 -4.40 -2.95 -8.46
CA TYR A 114 -5.70 -3.40 -7.97
C TYR A 114 -5.66 -4.16 -6.63
N PRO A 115 -4.78 -5.17 -6.43
CA PRO A 115 -4.70 -5.87 -5.14
C PRO A 115 -4.22 -5.00 -3.97
N LEU A 116 -3.58 -3.86 -4.26
CA LEU A 116 -3.08 -2.92 -3.24
C LEU A 116 -4.08 -1.81 -2.90
N LEU A 117 -5.16 -1.67 -3.68
CA LEU A 117 -6.22 -0.71 -3.39
C LEU A 117 -6.98 -1.08 -2.11
N PRO A 118 -7.59 -0.09 -1.43
CA PRO A 118 -8.58 -0.37 -0.40
C PRO A 118 -9.70 -1.29 -0.89
N ARG A 119 -10.13 -2.23 -0.04
CA ARG A 119 -11.19 -3.21 -0.41
C ARG A 119 -12.48 -2.53 -0.85
N ASP A 120 -12.85 -1.41 -0.23
CA ASP A 120 -13.97 -0.55 -0.60
C ASP A 120 -13.83 0.03 -2.03
N LYS A 121 -12.60 0.25 -2.49
CA LYS A 121 -12.30 0.74 -3.84
C LYS A 121 -12.10 -0.38 -4.87
N GLN A 122 -11.98 -1.64 -4.44
CA GLN A 122 -11.90 -2.79 -5.35
C GLN A 122 -13.29 -3.16 -5.89
N SER A 123 -14.35 -3.08 -5.06
CA SER A 123 -15.72 -3.47 -5.46
C SER A 123 -16.51 -2.43 -6.26
N SER A 124 -15.95 -1.27 -6.59
CA SER A 124 -16.70 -0.23 -7.33
C SER A 124 -16.87 -0.50 -8.84
N THR A 125 -16.41 -1.66 -9.33
CA THR A 125 -16.43 -1.99 -10.78
C THR A 125 -17.41 -3.11 -11.16
N VAL A 126 -18.42 -3.43 -10.34
CA VAL A 126 -19.54 -4.29 -10.77
C VAL A 126 -20.84 -3.85 -10.08
N LYS A 127 -21.67 -3.10 -10.80
CA LYS A 127 -23.13 -3.16 -10.71
C LYS A 127 -23.70 -2.98 -12.11
#